data_AF-A0A6J6G5N9-F1
#
_entry.id   AF-A0A6J6G5N9-F1
#
_cell.length_a   1.000
_cell.length_b   1.000
_cell.length_c   1.000
_cell.angle_alpha   90.00
_cell.angle_beta   90.00
_cell.angle_gamma   90.00
#
_symmetry.space_group_name_H-M   'P 1'
#
loop_
_entity.id
_entity.type
_entity.pdbx_description
1 polymer ?
#
loop_
_entity_poly.entity_id
_entity_poly.type
_entity_poly.pdbx_seq_one_letter_code
_entity_poly.pdbx_strand_id
1 'polypeptide(L)'
;MRTRHWAAIAAVVSLGLAACGGDDGGGPLSESEFADQLSDICGDAQRDLGRLDLPTDDDVSAFSADAAEILNGAIEELQALAPPENAANDLEDFIGVLEDQLRAVEDLADANGSDERDAAFEDLAAATERQGEIAQDLDVPKCGGNDSGSDTTTTEAAAATTVPATVPVTTAAPITLPPTVAPTVPETTAAATVPPATTANFAVVDLTTIFVAPAGFFLSPGTPDQPTIDLIASLPEMNEKLLEIGVATLVESGTNREIADIWVGISRTPNMPADWKNIDCPDGGELRTSANGVPGIVCYGALESPVWEIFTATVQDYGISVYTLVPDVTSDLVVDAFLAANP
;
A
#
# COMPACT_ATOMS: atom_id res chain seq x y z
N MET A 1 -12.76 15.00 -59.06
CA MET A 1 -11.65 14.09 -59.46
C MET A 1 -11.31 13.26 -58.23
N ARG A 2 -11.74 11.99 -58.15
CA ARG A 2 -10.91 10.77 -58.37
C ARG A 2 -9.74 10.71 -57.37
N THR A 3 -9.59 9.74 -56.45
CA THR A 3 -10.09 8.35 -56.40
C THR A 3 -9.97 7.75 -54.98
N ARG A 4 -10.88 6.82 -54.67
CA ARG A 4 -10.98 5.90 -53.51
C ARG A 4 -9.86 4.85 -53.47
N HIS A 5 -9.51 4.34 -52.28
CA HIS A 5 -9.19 2.93 -51.94
C HIS A 5 -9.36 2.79 -50.40
N TRP A 6 -10.42 2.21 -49.82
CA TRP A 6 -10.66 0.78 -49.50
C TRP A 6 -9.41 -0.06 -49.17
N ALA A 7 -9.19 -0.34 -47.89
CA ALA A 7 -8.59 -1.56 -47.33
C ALA A 7 -9.05 -1.62 -45.84
N ALA A 8 -10.10 -2.36 -45.48
CA ALA A 8 -10.13 -3.81 -45.26
C ALA A 8 -9.33 -4.25 -44.01
N ILE A 9 -10.11 -4.71 -43.04
CA ILE A 9 -9.81 -5.53 -41.85
C ILE A 9 -8.56 -6.42 -42.05
N ALA A 10 -7.66 -6.37 -41.07
CA ALA A 10 -6.73 -7.45 -40.78
C ALA A 10 -6.66 -7.62 -39.26
N ALA A 11 -7.47 -8.56 -38.76
CA ALA A 11 -7.17 -9.26 -37.52
C ALA A 11 -5.81 -9.95 -37.70
N VAL A 12 -4.86 -9.64 -36.82
CA VAL A 12 -3.64 -10.44 -36.64
C VAL A 12 -3.61 -10.85 -35.19
N VAL A 13 -4.16 -12.05 -35.00
CA VAL A 13 -3.93 -12.95 -33.88
C VAL A 13 -2.45 -13.37 -33.88
N SER A 14 -1.91 -13.42 -32.65
CA SER A 14 -0.80 -14.22 -32.10
C SER A 14 0.68 -13.87 -32.35
N LEU A 15 1.33 -13.48 -31.24
CA LEU A 15 2.58 -14.02 -30.65
C LEU A 15 2.55 -13.60 -29.16
N GLY A 16 2.49 -14.45 -28.13
CA GLY A 16 3.04 -15.81 -28.01
C GLY A 16 4.44 -15.76 -27.37
N LEU A 17 4.54 -15.34 -26.10
CA LEU A 17 5.66 -15.68 -25.20
C LEU A 17 5.07 -16.17 -23.88
N ALA A 18 5.54 -17.34 -23.45
CA ALA A 18 4.89 -18.23 -22.51
C ALA A 18 5.31 -18.01 -21.05
N ALA A 19 4.32 -17.97 -20.15
CA ALA A 19 4.28 -18.46 -18.77
C ALA A 19 2.93 -17.95 -18.20
N CYS A 20 1.82 -18.69 -18.13
CA CYS A 20 1.52 -19.94 -17.43
C CYS A 20 0.43 -20.70 -18.24
N GLY A 21 0.34 -22.03 -18.14
CA GLY A 21 -0.66 -22.83 -18.88
C GLY A 21 -2.09 -22.52 -18.40
N GLY A 22 -3.17 -22.68 -19.15
CA GLY A 22 -3.41 -23.32 -20.43
C GLY A 22 -4.77 -24.00 -20.38
N ASP A 23 -5.78 -23.47 -21.08
CA ASP A 23 -6.77 -24.22 -21.88
C ASP A 23 -7.67 -23.20 -22.62
N ASP A 24 -7.68 -23.27 -23.95
CA ASP A 24 -8.64 -22.58 -24.80
C ASP A 24 -9.99 -23.31 -24.71
N GLY A 25 -10.83 -22.90 -23.74
CA GLY A 25 -12.19 -23.38 -23.57
C GLY A 25 -12.91 -22.55 -22.52
N GLY A 26 -13.75 -21.61 -22.96
CA GLY A 26 -14.47 -20.64 -22.13
C GLY A 26 -15.34 -21.26 -21.04
N GLY A 27 -14.71 -21.57 -19.91
CA GLY A 27 -15.30 -21.89 -18.63
C GLY A 27 -14.87 -20.85 -17.60
N PRO A 28 -15.51 -20.84 -16.42
CA PRO A 28 -15.14 -19.95 -15.33
C PRO A 28 -13.68 -20.19 -14.92
N LEU A 29 -13.00 -19.11 -14.52
CA LEU A 29 -11.66 -19.15 -13.93
C LEU A 29 -11.66 -20.00 -12.66
N SER A 30 -10.50 -20.56 -12.31
CA SER A 30 -10.31 -21.10 -10.96
C SER A 30 -10.34 -19.97 -9.92
N GLU A 31 -10.66 -20.29 -8.66
CA GLU A 31 -10.73 -19.30 -7.58
C GLU A 31 -9.43 -18.50 -7.42
N SER A 32 -8.27 -19.15 -7.52
CA SER A 32 -6.97 -18.47 -7.44
C SER A 32 -6.70 -17.58 -8.65
N GLU A 33 -6.98 -18.05 -9.86
CA GLU A 33 -6.76 -17.24 -11.08
C GLU A 33 -7.71 -16.05 -11.15
N PHE A 34 -8.91 -16.19 -10.61
CA PHE A 34 -9.88 -15.11 -10.46
C PHE A 34 -9.40 -14.07 -9.45
N ALA A 35 -8.98 -14.51 -8.25
CA ALA A 35 -8.46 -13.62 -7.22
C ALA A 35 -7.20 -12.86 -7.70
N ASP A 36 -6.29 -13.54 -8.39
CA ASP A 36 -5.07 -12.93 -8.95
C ASP A 36 -5.42 -11.84 -9.98
N GLN A 37 -6.28 -12.15 -10.97
CA GLN A 37 -6.68 -11.18 -12.00
C GLN A 37 -7.46 -10.00 -11.41
N LEU A 38 -8.35 -10.26 -10.46
CA LEU A 38 -9.09 -9.23 -9.75
C LEU A 38 -8.15 -8.29 -8.97
N SER A 39 -7.17 -8.87 -8.25
CA SER A 39 -6.13 -8.15 -7.52
C SER A 39 -5.24 -7.30 -8.43
N ASP A 40 -4.91 -7.81 -9.61
CA ASP A 40 -4.12 -7.08 -10.62
C ASP A 40 -4.89 -5.88 -11.18
N ILE A 41 -6.16 -6.05 -11.57
CA ILE A 41 -7.01 -4.97 -12.08
C ILE A 41 -7.17 -3.86 -11.03
N CYS A 42 -7.47 -4.25 -9.78
CA CYS A 42 -7.56 -3.28 -8.67
C CYS A 42 -6.24 -2.55 -8.42
N GLY A 43 -5.11 -3.27 -8.49
CA GLY A 43 -3.79 -2.69 -8.30
C GLY A 43 -3.38 -1.73 -9.42
N ASP A 44 -3.75 -2.04 -10.66
CA ASP A 44 -3.49 -1.17 -11.82
C ASP A 44 -4.36 0.09 -11.75
N ALA A 45 -5.65 -0.05 -11.47
CA ALA A 45 -6.56 1.08 -11.29
C ALA A 45 -6.12 2.01 -10.13
N GLN A 46 -5.73 1.46 -8.98
CA GLN A 46 -5.19 2.25 -7.87
C GLN A 46 -3.91 2.98 -8.24
N ARG A 47 -3.02 2.32 -8.99
CA ARG A 47 -1.77 2.92 -9.44
C ARG A 47 -2.03 4.08 -10.41
N ASP A 48 -2.99 3.92 -11.31
CA ASP A 48 -3.35 4.96 -12.28
C ASP A 48 -4.06 6.12 -11.60
N LEU A 49 -4.98 5.86 -10.65
CA LEU A 49 -5.59 6.90 -9.82
C LEU A 49 -4.55 7.66 -8.99
N GLY A 50 -3.56 6.95 -8.43
CA GLY A 50 -2.47 7.55 -7.68
C GLY A 50 -1.48 8.38 -8.50
N ARG A 51 -1.54 8.31 -9.84
CA ARG A 51 -0.74 9.14 -10.74
C ARG A 51 -1.43 10.45 -11.10
N LEU A 52 -2.70 10.61 -10.77
CA LEU A 52 -3.42 11.84 -11.06
C LEU A 52 -2.93 12.96 -10.12
N ASP A 53 -2.64 14.12 -10.71
CA ASP A 53 -2.31 15.31 -9.93
C ASP A 53 -3.55 15.77 -9.15
N LEU A 54 -3.43 15.88 -7.82
CA LEU A 54 -4.53 16.36 -6.99
C LEU A 54 -4.94 17.78 -7.44
N PRO A 55 -6.24 18.01 -7.65
CA PRO A 55 -6.71 19.26 -8.23
C PRO A 55 -6.53 20.40 -7.23
N THR A 56 -6.16 21.58 -7.74
CA THR A 56 -6.47 22.83 -7.03
C THR A 56 -7.96 23.15 -7.22
N ASP A 57 -8.54 24.06 -6.43
CA ASP A 57 -9.98 24.38 -6.47
C ASP A 57 -10.55 24.69 -7.88
N ASP A 58 -9.70 25.12 -8.82
CA ASP A 58 -10.08 25.46 -10.20
C ASP A 58 -9.97 24.28 -11.21
N ASP A 59 -9.33 23.15 -10.84
CA ASP A 59 -9.00 22.02 -11.73
C ASP A 59 -9.77 20.72 -11.45
N VAL A 60 -10.75 20.76 -10.54
CA VAL A 60 -11.52 19.57 -10.10
C VAL A 60 -12.15 18.82 -11.28
N SER A 61 -12.66 19.51 -12.29
CA SER A 61 -13.31 18.89 -13.45
C SER A 61 -12.35 18.05 -14.30
N ALA A 62 -11.09 18.46 -14.45
CA ALA A 62 -10.09 17.71 -15.23
C ALA A 62 -9.65 16.45 -14.45
N PHE A 63 -9.36 16.61 -13.16
CA PHE A 63 -9.05 15.49 -12.27
C PHE A 63 -10.18 14.45 -12.23
N SER A 64 -11.43 14.90 -12.07
CA SER A 64 -12.59 14.00 -12.05
C SER A 64 -12.78 13.28 -13.39
N ALA A 65 -12.52 13.93 -14.52
CA ALA A 65 -12.61 13.28 -15.83
C ALA A 65 -11.56 12.17 -15.99
N ASP A 66 -10.31 12.42 -15.58
CA ASP A 66 -9.24 11.43 -15.65
C ASP A 66 -9.50 10.26 -14.67
N ALA A 67 -9.99 10.55 -13.46
CA ALA A 67 -10.38 9.53 -12.49
C ALA A 67 -11.56 8.68 -12.99
N ALA A 68 -12.54 9.29 -13.65
CA ALA A 68 -13.67 8.59 -14.26
C ALA A 68 -13.22 7.66 -15.40
N GLU A 69 -12.25 8.08 -16.23
CA GLU A 69 -11.69 7.23 -17.28
C GLU A 69 -11.02 5.98 -16.70
N ILE A 70 -10.25 6.12 -15.62
CA ILE A 70 -9.59 4.99 -14.95
C ILE A 70 -10.61 4.04 -14.32
N LEU A 71 -11.59 4.56 -13.59
CA LEU A 71 -12.64 3.75 -12.96
C LEU A 71 -13.46 3.00 -14.01
N ASN A 72 -13.83 3.66 -15.12
CA ASN A 72 -14.55 3.00 -16.22
C ASN A 72 -13.70 1.91 -16.88
N GLY A 73 -12.40 2.13 -17.08
CA GLY A 73 -11.48 1.11 -17.58
C GLY A 73 -11.43 -0.12 -16.69
N ALA A 74 -11.31 0.08 -15.37
CA ALA A 74 -11.34 -1.01 -14.40
C ALA A 74 -12.67 -1.78 -14.43
N ILE A 75 -13.80 -1.09 -14.52
CA ILE A 75 -15.13 -1.72 -14.63
C ILE A 75 -15.22 -2.59 -15.89
N GLU A 76 -14.74 -2.10 -17.04
CA GLU A 76 -14.74 -2.87 -18.29
C GLU A 76 -13.88 -4.14 -18.20
N GLU A 77 -12.72 -4.05 -17.55
CA GLU A 77 -11.84 -5.21 -17.32
C GLU A 77 -12.47 -6.23 -16.36
N LEU A 78 -13.12 -5.76 -15.29
CA LEU A 78 -13.83 -6.63 -14.33
C LEU A 78 -15.04 -7.33 -14.98
N GLN A 79 -15.80 -6.64 -15.82
CA GLN A 79 -16.91 -7.20 -16.58
C GLN A 79 -16.45 -8.28 -17.59
N ALA A 80 -15.18 -8.24 -18.00
CA ALA A 80 -14.59 -9.23 -18.89
C ALA A 80 -14.11 -10.50 -18.15
N LEU A 81 -14.03 -10.48 -16.81
CA LEU A 81 -13.66 -11.65 -16.02
C LEU A 81 -14.74 -12.73 -16.09
N ALA A 82 -14.30 -13.98 -16.03
CA ALA A 82 -15.18 -15.14 -15.92
C ALA A 82 -15.10 -15.70 -14.48
N PRO A 83 -15.88 -15.17 -13.52
CA PRO A 83 -15.79 -15.58 -12.12
C PRO A 83 -16.21 -17.05 -11.93
N PRO A 84 -15.68 -17.74 -10.91
CA PRO A 84 -16.24 -19.01 -10.46
C PRO A 84 -17.67 -18.80 -9.92
N GLU A 85 -18.52 -19.83 -9.98
CA GLU A 85 -19.96 -19.70 -9.67
C GLU A 85 -20.25 -19.13 -8.28
N ASN A 86 -19.35 -19.36 -7.31
CA ASN A 86 -19.47 -18.84 -5.95
C ASN A 86 -19.08 -17.37 -5.79
N ALA A 87 -18.32 -16.79 -6.73
CA ALA A 87 -17.87 -15.40 -6.66
C ALA A 87 -18.60 -14.48 -7.65
N ALA A 88 -19.51 -15.02 -8.47
CA ALA A 88 -20.18 -14.25 -9.53
C ALA A 88 -21.06 -13.11 -9.00
N ASN A 89 -21.80 -13.34 -7.91
CA ASN A 89 -22.63 -12.29 -7.30
C ASN A 89 -21.75 -11.23 -6.62
N ASP A 90 -20.72 -11.66 -5.91
CA ASP A 90 -19.82 -10.75 -5.19
C ASP A 90 -19.03 -9.85 -6.17
N LEU A 91 -18.64 -10.38 -7.33
CA LEU A 91 -18.07 -9.58 -8.42
C LEU A 91 -19.08 -8.57 -9.00
N GLU A 92 -20.34 -8.97 -9.18
CA GLU A 92 -21.40 -8.06 -9.67
C GLU A 92 -21.64 -6.93 -8.67
N ASP A 93 -21.68 -7.25 -7.37
CA ASP A 93 -21.81 -6.27 -6.29
C ASP A 93 -20.58 -5.35 -6.23
N PHE A 94 -19.37 -5.89 -6.43
CA PHE A 94 -18.12 -5.12 -6.49
C PHE A 94 -18.12 -4.14 -7.66
N ILE A 95 -18.52 -4.58 -8.86
CA ILE A 95 -18.67 -3.71 -10.04
C ILE A 95 -19.71 -2.61 -9.75
N GLY A 96 -20.83 -2.96 -9.12
CA GLY A 96 -21.86 -1.98 -8.74
C GLY A 96 -21.34 -0.89 -7.80
N VAL A 97 -20.42 -1.22 -6.89
CA VAL A 97 -19.77 -0.23 -6.03
C VAL A 97 -18.81 0.67 -6.82
N LEU A 98 -18.04 0.12 -7.77
CA LEU A 98 -17.19 0.95 -8.64
C LEU A 98 -18.01 1.87 -9.55
N GLU A 99 -19.17 1.42 -10.03
CA GLU A 99 -20.12 2.26 -10.77
C GLU A 99 -20.69 3.40 -9.90
N ASP A 100 -20.91 3.15 -8.60
CA ASP A 100 -21.30 4.19 -7.66
C ASP A 100 -20.17 5.20 -7.41
N GLN A 101 -18.91 4.74 -7.31
CA GLN A 101 -17.74 5.63 -7.22
C GLN A 101 -17.56 6.47 -8.47
N LEU A 102 -17.68 5.85 -9.65
CA LEU A 102 -17.63 6.54 -10.94
C LEU A 102 -18.69 7.64 -11.00
N ARG A 103 -19.93 7.35 -10.58
CA ARG A 103 -21.00 8.34 -10.53
C ARG A 103 -20.69 9.50 -9.57
N ALA A 104 -20.17 9.20 -8.38
CA ALA A 104 -19.78 10.24 -7.42
C ALA A 104 -18.63 11.14 -7.97
N VAL A 105 -17.68 10.55 -8.70
CA VAL A 105 -16.61 11.30 -9.38
C VAL A 105 -17.15 12.18 -10.51
N GLU A 106 -18.11 11.68 -11.30
CA GLU A 106 -18.81 12.45 -12.33
C GLU A 106 -19.63 13.61 -11.72
N ASP A 107 -20.36 13.34 -10.63
CA ASP A 107 -21.12 14.35 -9.90
C ASP A 107 -20.20 15.44 -9.33
N LEU A 108 -19.00 15.06 -8.87
CA LEU A 108 -17.97 16.02 -8.44
C LEU A 108 -17.49 16.92 -9.60
N ALA A 109 -17.37 16.37 -10.81
CA ALA A 109 -17.00 17.13 -12.01
C ALA A 109 -18.07 18.16 -12.40
N ASP A 110 -19.35 17.80 -12.23
CA ASP A 110 -20.51 18.61 -12.61
C ASP A 110 -21.00 19.55 -11.50
N ALA A 111 -20.45 19.44 -10.29
CA ALA A 111 -20.87 20.23 -9.14
C ALA A 111 -20.58 21.73 -9.34
N ASN A 112 -21.62 22.55 -9.15
CA ASN A 112 -21.55 24.02 -9.33
C ASN A 112 -21.54 24.79 -8.00
N GLY A 113 -21.49 24.09 -6.87
CA GLY A 113 -21.60 24.64 -5.52
C GLY A 113 -20.96 23.72 -4.49
N SER A 114 -20.79 24.23 -3.26
CA SER A 114 -20.23 23.44 -2.15
C SER A 114 -21.12 22.28 -1.76
N ASP A 115 -22.44 22.48 -1.74
CA ASP A 115 -23.39 21.48 -1.24
C ASP A 115 -23.42 20.24 -2.16
N GLU A 116 -23.34 20.44 -3.48
CA GLU A 116 -23.26 19.35 -4.44
C GLU A 116 -21.91 18.61 -4.37
N ARG A 117 -20.80 19.33 -4.13
CA ARG A 117 -19.48 18.69 -3.94
C ARG A 117 -19.43 17.88 -2.65
N ASP A 118 -19.96 18.42 -1.56
CA ASP A 118 -20.00 17.73 -0.26
C ASP A 118 -20.82 16.45 -0.35
N ALA A 119 -21.96 16.48 -1.05
CA ALA A 119 -22.76 15.28 -1.30
C ALA A 119 -22.01 14.24 -2.15
N ALA A 120 -21.30 14.66 -3.19
CA ALA A 120 -20.49 13.76 -4.01
C ALA A 120 -19.35 13.10 -3.21
N PHE A 121 -18.71 13.84 -2.29
CA PHE A 121 -17.71 13.27 -1.39
C PHE A 121 -18.31 12.29 -0.38
N GLU A 122 -19.51 12.56 0.16
CA GLU A 122 -20.22 11.63 1.03
C GLU A 122 -20.56 10.31 0.31
N ASP A 123 -21.06 10.41 -0.93
CA ASP A 123 -21.39 9.25 -1.76
C ASP A 123 -20.13 8.44 -2.13
N LEU A 124 -19.03 9.12 -2.46
CA LEU A 124 -17.74 8.49 -2.72
C LEU A 124 -17.23 7.73 -1.48
N ALA A 125 -17.27 8.35 -0.30
CA ALA A 125 -16.85 7.72 0.94
C ALA A 125 -17.69 6.48 1.28
N ALA A 126 -19.02 6.57 1.12
CA ALA A 126 -19.93 5.46 1.35
C ALA A 126 -19.74 4.31 0.34
N ALA A 127 -19.34 4.61 -0.90
CA ALA A 127 -19.00 3.61 -1.89
C ALA A 127 -17.67 2.91 -1.55
N THR A 128 -16.63 3.66 -1.14
CA THR A 128 -15.35 3.08 -0.71
C THR A 128 -15.49 2.18 0.52
N GLU A 129 -16.34 2.54 1.50
CA GLU A 129 -16.59 1.66 2.65
C GLU A 129 -17.22 0.32 2.22
N ARG A 130 -18.23 0.36 1.33
CA ARG A 130 -18.84 -0.84 0.76
C ARG A 130 -17.86 -1.67 -0.06
N GLN A 131 -16.95 -1.02 -0.79
CA GLN A 131 -15.89 -1.69 -1.55
C GLN A 131 -15.00 -2.53 -0.63
N GLY A 132 -14.64 -2.00 0.53
CA GLY A 132 -13.84 -2.70 1.54
C GLY A 132 -14.50 -3.95 2.11
N GLU A 133 -15.81 -3.90 2.35
CA GLU A 133 -16.57 -5.07 2.81
C GLU A 133 -16.60 -6.17 1.75
N ILE A 134 -16.92 -5.82 0.50
CA ILE A 134 -17.03 -6.79 -0.61
C ILE A 134 -15.66 -7.39 -0.96
N ALA A 135 -14.59 -6.60 -0.93
CA ALA A 135 -13.24 -7.08 -1.19
C ALA A 135 -12.74 -8.10 -0.16
N GLN A 136 -13.18 -7.99 1.10
CA GLN A 136 -12.90 -8.99 2.12
C GLN A 136 -13.64 -10.30 1.85
N ASP A 137 -14.90 -10.22 1.43
CA ASP A 137 -15.70 -11.41 1.07
C ASP A 137 -15.11 -12.16 -0.14
N LEU A 138 -14.51 -11.42 -1.07
CA LEU A 138 -13.81 -11.95 -2.24
C LEU A 138 -12.35 -12.39 -1.98
N ASP A 139 -11.84 -12.25 -0.74
CA ASP A 139 -10.43 -12.50 -0.35
C ASP A 139 -9.40 -11.76 -1.24
N VAL A 140 -9.76 -10.56 -1.70
CA VAL A 140 -8.89 -9.67 -2.50
C VAL A 140 -8.67 -8.35 -1.77
N PRO A 141 -7.91 -8.34 -0.67
CA PRO A 141 -7.75 -7.17 0.18
C PRO A 141 -7.22 -5.94 -0.57
N LYS A 142 -6.40 -6.14 -1.63
CA LYS A 142 -5.96 -5.06 -2.52
C LYS A 142 -7.11 -4.30 -3.19
N CYS A 143 -8.27 -4.92 -3.36
CA CYS A 143 -9.46 -4.30 -3.94
C CYS A 143 -10.29 -3.52 -2.91
N GLY A 144 -10.00 -3.58 -1.61
CA GLY A 144 -10.87 -3.05 -0.56
C GLY A 144 -10.64 -1.59 -0.19
N GLY A 145 -9.68 -0.91 -0.81
CA GLY A 145 -9.25 0.44 -0.40
C GLY A 145 -8.57 0.49 0.98
N ASN A 146 -8.75 -0.54 1.80
CA ASN A 146 -8.08 -0.81 3.07
C ASN A 146 -7.40 -2.19 2.99
N ASP A 147 -6.11 -2.19 3.30
CA ASP A 147 -5.19 -3.32 3.49
C ASP A 147 -4.48 -3.97 2.28
N SER A 148 -3.15 -3.89 2.35
CA SER A 148 -2.24 -4.81 1.70
C SER A 148 -2.32 -6.19 2.38
N GLY A 149 -2.66 -7.21 1.59
CA GLY A 149 -2.08 -8.55 1.74
C GLY A 149 -2.50 -9.36 2.97
N SER A 150 -3.69 -9.94 2.90
CA SER A 150 -3.92 -11.29 3.42
C SER A 150 -2.99 -12.23 2.64
N ASP A 151 -1.99 -12.83 3.31
CA ASP A 151 -1.33 -13.98 2.74
C ASP A 151 -1.12 -15.06 3.80
N THR A 152 -2.04 -16.00 3.76
CA THR A 152 -2.02 -17.28 4.47
C THR A 152 -0.88 -18.12 3.90
N THR A 153 0.27 -18.18 4.56
CA THR A 153 1.32 -19.12 4.16
C THR A 153 1.00 -20.54 4.65
N THR A 154 0.38 -21.35 3.79
CA THR A 154 0.47 -22.81 3.87
C THR A 154 1.91 -23.22 3.57
N THR A 155 2.62 -23.74 4.59
CA THR A 155 3.98 -24.28 4.43
C THR A 155 3.94 -25.79 4.19
N GLU A 156 4.29 -26.23 2.98
CA GLU A 156 4.84 -27.55 2.66
C GLU A 156 6.30 -27.29 2.18
N ALA A 157 7.37 -28.03 2.48
CA ALA A 157 7.57 -29.36 3.02
C ALA A 157 8.99 -29.48 3.63
N ALA A 158 9.19 -30.38 4.59
CA ALA A 158 10.48 -31.04 4.79
C ALA A 158 10.28 -32.51 5.23
N ALA A 159 10.66 -33.42 4.33
CA ALA A 159 10.81 -34.87 4.51
C ALA A 159 11.81 -35.22 5.64
N ALA A 160 11.86 -36.38 6.31
CA ALA A 160 11.12 -37.64 6.33
C ALA A 160 11.51 -38.37 7.64
N THR A 161 10.68 -39.28 8.17
CA THR A 161 11.09 -40.58 8.74
C THR A 161 9.87 -41.48 8.90
N THR A 162 9.94 -42.66 8.31
CA THR A 162 8.93 -43.72 8.31
C THR A 162 8.87 -44.49 9.63
N VAL A 163 7.69 -44.61 10.25
CA VAL A 163 7.32 -45.77 11.10
C VAL A 163 5.81 -46.02 10.95
N PRO A 164 5.35 -47.25 10.68
CA PRO A 164 3.92 -47.54 10.62
C PRO A 164 3.35 -47.74 12.03
N ALA A 165 2.40 -46.91 12.44
CA ALA A 165 1.62 -47.12 13.66
C ALA A 165 0.12 -47.14 13.33
N THR A 166 -0.50 -48.27 13.67
CA THR A 166 -1.92 -48.60 13.51
C THR A 166 -2.80 -47.67 14.35
N VAL A 167 -3.85 -47.10 13.76
CA VAL A 167 -4.85 -46.26 14.46
C VAL A 167 -6.08 -47.12 14.84
N PRO A 168 -6.58 -47.08 16.08
CA PRO A 168 -7.93 -47.55 16.38
C PRO A 168 -8.96 -46.45 16.06
N VAL A 169 -10.14 -46.88 15.58
CA VAL A 169 -11.29 -46.01 15.34
C VAL A 169 -11.86 -45.54 16.68
N THR A 170 -11.86 -44.23 16.91
CA THR A 170 -12.55 -43.60 18.06
C THR A 170 -13.83 -42.94 17.58
N THR A 171 -14.96 -43.48 18.04
CA THR A 171 -16.31 -42.91 17.89
C THR A 171 -16.41 -41.57 18.61
N ALA A 172 -16.79 -40.51 17.91
CA ALA A 172 -17.05 -39.19 18.50
C ALA A 172 -18.31 -39.19 19.39
N ALA A 173 -18.24 -38.51 20.53
CA ALA A 173 -19.36 -38.26 21.42
C ALA A 173 -20.20 -37.06 20.92
N PRO A 174 -21.51 -36.99 21.24
CA PRO A 174 -22.37 -35.90 20.79
C PRO A 174 -22.01 -34.55 21.45
N ILE A 175 -21.94 -33.52 20.62
CA ILE A 175 -21.64 -32.13 21.00
C ILE A 175 -22.91 -31.50 21.61
N THR A 176 -22.79 -30.94 22.81
CA THR A 176 -23.81 -30.05 23.40
C THR A 176 -23.42 -28.60 23.16
N LEU A 177 -24.32 -27.81 22.56
CA LEU A 177 -24.12 -26.38 22.31
C LEU A 177 -23.99 -25.59 23.64
N PRO A 178 -23.05 -24.63 23.76
CA PRO A 178 -22.96 -23.73 24.90
C PRO A 178 -24.10 -22.70 24.93
N PRO A 179 -24.47 -22.15 26.11
CA PRO A 179 -25.58 -21.23 26.24
C PRO A 179 -25.30 -19.86 25.62
N THR A 180 -26.29 -19.33 24.90
CA THR A 180 -26.36 -17.98 24.34
C THR A 180 -26.26 -16.92 25.44
N VAL A 181 -25.23 -16.07 25.37
CA VAL A 181 -25.09 -14.85 26.19
C VAL A 181 -25.69 -13.68 25.41
N ALA A 182 -26.47 -12.84 26.09
CA ALA A 182 -27.08 -11.64 25.54
C ALA A 182 -26.01 -10.60 25.14
N PRO A 183 -26.27 -9.74 24.14
CA PRO A 183 -25.28 -8.77 23.65
C PRO A 183 -24.96 -7.73 24.73
N THR A 184 -23.68 -7.65 25.10
CA THR A 184 -23.13 -6.56 25.91
C THR A 184 -22.88 -5.37 24.99
N VAL A 185 -23.45 -4.21 25.31
CA VAL A 185 -23.18 -2.93 24.65
C VAL A 185 -21.65 -2.67 24.70
N PRO A 186 -20.98 -2.31 23.59
CA PRO A 186 -19.56 -2.00 23.63
C PRO A 186 -19.33 -0.78 24.54
N GLU A 187 -18.43 -0.95 25.50
CA GLU A 187 -17.92 0.16 26.30
C GLU A 187 -17.23 1.15 25.35
N THR A 188 -17.59 2.43 25.47
CA THR A 188 -16.87 3.52 24.82
C THR A 188 -15.39 3.42 25.16
N THR A 189 -14.56 3.09 24.16
CA THR A 189 -13.10 3.09 24.29
C THR A 189 -12.68 4.48 24.74
N ALA A 190 -12.21 4.58 25.98
CA ALA A 190 -11.59 5.79 26.48
C ALA A 190 -10.38 6.11 25.59
N ALA A 191 -10.25 7.39 25.22
CA ALA A 191 -9.09 7.90 24.50
C ALA A 191 -7.78 7.36 25.13
N ALA A 192 -6.89 6.83 24.30
CA ALA A 192 -5.59 6.34 24.70
C ALA A 192 -4.90 7.39 25.58
N THR A 193 -4.60 7.01 26.82
CA THR A 193 -3.88 7.89 27.74
C THR A 193 -2.44 7.93 27.25
N VAL A 194 -2.01 9.06 26.71
CA VAL A 194 -0.62 9.32 26.33
C VAL A 194 0.28 8.98 27.54
N PRO A 195 1.23 8.05 27.42
CA PRO A 195 2.20 7.77 28.48
C PRO A 195 2.92 9.07 28.89
N PRO A 196 3.36 9.21 30.16
CA PRO A 196 4.10 10.40 30.58
C PRO A 196 5.33 10.62 29.68
N ALA A 197 5.60 11.90 29.35
CA ALA A 197 6.75 12.31 28.53
C ALA A 197 8.03 11.61 29.02
N THR A 198 8.55 10.72 28.19
CA THR A 198 9.74 9.94 28.49
C THR A 198 10.94 10.77 28.05
N THR A 199 11.91 11.05 28.93
CA THR A 199 13.10 11.80 28.54
C THR A 199 13.84 11.04 27.43
N ALA A 200 14.08 11.69 26.28
CA ALA A 200 14.89 11.14 25.21
C ALA A 200 16.34 10.96 25.67
N ASN A 201 16.89 9.75 25.53
CA ASN A 201 18.29 9.47 25.86
C ASN A 201 19.23 9.65 24.65
N PHE A 202 18.69 9.87 23.45
CA PHE A 202 19.43 10.08 22.21
C PHE A 202 19.63 11.57 21.89
N ALA A 203 20.60 11.87 21.03
CA ALA A 203 20.85 13.23 20.56
C ALA A 203 20.19 13.47 19.19
N VAL A 204 19.62 14.67 19.00
CA VAL A 204 19.20 15.13 17.68
C VAL A 204 20.41 15.77 16.98
N VAL A 205 20.72 15.32 15.77
CA VAL A 205 21.91 15.74 15.00
C VAL A 205 21.53 16.28 13.63
N ASP A 206 22.42 17.12 13.09
CA ASP A 206 22.34 17.59 11.71
C ASP A 206 22.97 16.55 10.78
N LEU A 207 22.12 15.84 10.01
CA LEU A 207 22.58 14.79 9.11
C LEU A 207 23.54 15.31 8.05
N THR A 208 23.47 16.59 7.67
CA THR A 208 24.35 17.17 6.64
C THR A 208 25.82 17.25 7.08
N THR A 209 26.08 17.12 8.38
CA THR A 209 27.44 17.11 8.95
C THR A 209 28.03 15.71 9.05
N ILE A 210 27.19 14.68 8.90
CA ILE A 210 27.55 13.27 9.11
C ILE A 210 27.53 12.52 7.77
N PHE A 211 26.52 12.78 6.94
CA PHE A 211 26.26 12.07 5.70
C PHE A 211 26.48 12.95 4.48
N VAL A 212 26.81 12.29 3.37
CA VAL A 212 27.03 12.90 2.07
C VAL A 212 25.84 12.60 1.17
N ALA A 213 25.37 13.60 0.42
CA ALA A 213 24.33 13.41 -0.58
C ALA A 213 24.83 12.55 -1.76
N PRO A 214 23.98 11.76 -2.40
CA PRO A 214 24.27 11.13 -3.69
C PRO A 214 24.68 12.15 -4.77
N ALA A 215 25.44 11.70 -5.77
CA ALA A 215 25.90 12.55 -6.85
C ALA A 215 24.72 13.21 -7.60
N GLY A 216 24.78 14.52 -7.79
CA GLY A 216 23.71 15.30 -8.41
C GLY A 216 22.71 15.89 -7.40
N PHE A 217 22.84 15.58 -6.11
CA PHE A 217 21.96 16.04 -5.04
C PHE A 217 22.74 16.75 -3.93
N PHE A 218 22.01 17.45 -3.07
CA PHE A 218 22.51 17.94 -1.79
C PHE A 218 21.50 17.63 -0.68
N LEU A 219 21.98 17.54 0.56
CA LEU A 219 21.12 17.41 1.74
C LEU A 219 20.84 18.81 2.30
N SER A 220 19.57 19.16 2.41
CA SER A 220 19.10 20.33 3.14
C SER A 220 18.89 19.93 4.61
N PRO A 221 19.42 20.69 5.59
CA PRO A 221 19.23 20.35 7.00
C PRO A 221 17.76 20.36 7.40
N GLY A 222 17.33 19.27 8.03
CA GLY A 222 16.02 19.17 8.69
C GLY A 222 16.17 19.09 10.20
N THR A 223 15.07 19.18 10.93
CA THR A 223 15.05 18.93 12.37
C THR A 223 13.79 18.14 12.72
N PRO A 224 13.91 16.97 13.38
CA PRO A 224 12.77 16.23 13.87
C PRO A 224 11.87 17.11 14.74
N ASP A 225 10.57 17.03 14.54
CA ASP A 225 9.62 17.72 15.39
C ASP A 225 9.49 17.04 16.77
N GLN A 226 9.08 17.81 17.78
CA GLN A 226 9.03 17.31 19.16
C GLN A 226 8.07 16.11 19.33
N PRO A 227 6.87 16.08 18.70
CA PRO A 227 6.01 14.90 18.72
C PRO A 227 6.70 13.60 18.28
N THR A 228 7.48 13.64 17.19
CA THR A 228 8.25 12.47 16.72
C THR A 228 9.33 12.07 17.73
N ILE A 229 10.05 13.04 18.30
CA ILE A 229 11.04 12.78 19.35
C ILE A 229 10.38 12.09 20.56
N ASP A 230 9.22 12.59 20.99
CA ASP A 230 8.49 12.05 22.14
C ASP A 230 7.97 10.63 21.85
N LEU A 231 7.50 10.37 20.62
CA LEU A 231 7.10 9.04 20.15
C LEU A 231 8.26 8.05 20.24
N ILE A 232 9.42 8.38 19.67
CA ILE A 232 10.61 7.51 19.70
C ILE A 232 11.11 7.31 21.14
N ALA A 233 11.07 8.36 21.97
CA ALA A 233 11.44 8.26 23.37
C ALA A 233 10.49 7.36 24.19
N SER A 234 9.24 7.21 23.76
CA SER A 234 8.25 6.33 24.41
C SER A 234 8.50 4.84 24.13
N LEU A 235 9.23 4.52 23.06
CA LEU A 235 9.59 3.15 22.68
C LEU A 235 10.81 2.69 23.51
N PRO A 236 10.68 1.73 24.44
CA PRO A 236 11.74 1.44 25.42
C PRO A 236 13.05 0.98 24.79
N GLU A 237 13.00 0.08 23.80
CA GLU A 237 14.19 -0.47 23.16
C GLU A 237 14.89 0.60 22.30
N MET A 238 14.11 1.41 21.58
CA MET A 238 14.61 2.56 20.82
C MET A 238 15.26 3.59 21.75
N ASN A 239 14.59 4.01 22.82
CA ASN A 239 15.12 5.03 23.72
C ASN A 239 16.33 4.53 24.55
N GLU A 240 16.52 3.22 24.71
CA GLU A 240 17.73 2.66 25.32
C GLU A 240 18.90 2.57 24.33
N LYS A 241 18.62 2.15 23.09
CA LYS A 241 19.67 1.78 22.13
C LYS A 241 20.01 2.88 21.12
N LEU A 242 19.14 3.85 20.88
CA LEU A 242 19.41 4.94 19.94
C LEU A 242 20.48 5.89 20.50
N LEU A 243 21.52 6.16 19.72
CA LEU A 243 22.56 7.13 20.04
C LEU A 243 22.14 8.51 19.54
N GLU A 244 21.86 8.59 18.24
CA GLU A 244 21.63 9.81 17.48
C GLU A 244 20.47 9.60 16.51
N ILE A 245 19.73 10.68 16.23
CA ILE A 245 18.72 10.73 15.17
C ILE A 245 18.78 12.07 14.47
N GLY A 246 18.55 12.08 13.17
CA GLY A 246 18.36 13.30 12.41
C GLY A 246 17.47 13.09 11.21
N VAL A 247 17.11 14.21 10.58
CA VAL A 247 16.39 14.25 9.30
C VAL A 247 17.05 15.28 8.39
N ALA A 248 17.08 14.98 7.09
CA ALA A 248 17.47 15.92 6.05
C ALA A 248 16.67 15.69 4.78
N THR A 249 16.37 16.76 4.07
CA THR A 249 15.68 16.69 2.77
C THR A 249 16.71 16.54 1.66
N LEU A 250 16.55 15.52 0.83
CA LEU A 250 17.33 15.31 -0.38
C LEU A 250 16.80 16.20 -1.50
N VAL A 251 17.67 17.06 -2.04
CA VAL A 251 17.30 18.06 -3.06
C VAL A 251 18.14 17.86 -4.31
N GLU A 252 17.49 17.86 -5.47
CA GLU A 252 18.16 17.78 -6.76
C GLU A 252 18.90 19.09 -7.09
N SER A 253 20.21 19.02 -7.34
CA SER A 253 21.06 20.21 -7.51
C SER A 253 20.75 21.03 -8.76
N GLY A 254 20.21 20.38 -9.81
CA GLY A 254 19.92 21.04 -11.08
C GLY A 254 18.64 21.87 -11.09
N THR A 255 17.64 21.43 -10.32
CA THR A 255 16.27 21.97 -10.33
C THR A 255 15.88 22.61 -9.00
N ASN A 256 16.61 22.34 -7.92
CA ASN A 256 16.22 22.59 -6.53
C ASN A 256 14.89 21.93 -6.14
N ARG A 257 14.53 20.83 -6.80
CA ARG A 257 13.35 20.05 -6.44
C ARG A 257 13.66 19.15 -5.24
N GLU A 258 12.81 19.21 -4.23
CA GLU A 258 12.84 18.29 -3.09
C GLU A 258 12.38 16.90 -3.56
N ILE A 259 13.17 15.88 -3.22
CA ILE A 259 12.96 14.52 -3.72
C ILE A 259 12.45 13.61 -2.62
N ALA A 260 13.06 13.68 -1.44
CA ALA A 260 12.68 12.85 -0.31
C ALA A 260 13.18 13.44 1.01
N ASP A 261 12.48 13.20 2.10
CA ASP A 261 13.01 13.36 3.45
C ASP A 261 13.65 12.06 3.92
N ILE A 262 14.90 12.16 4.38
CA ILE A 262 15.70 11.04 4.84
C ILE A 262 15.89 11.16 6.35
N TRP A 263 15.34 10.19 7.07
CA TRP A 263 15.51 10.02 8.50
C TRP A 263 16.55 8.95 8.76
N VAL A 264 17.51 9.25 9.64
CA VAL A 264 18.56 8.29 10.01
C VAL A 264 18.71 8.26 11.52
N GLY A 265 18.63 7.04 12.06
CA GLY A 265 18.97 6.72 13.44
C GLY A 265 20.26 5.92 13.51
N ILE A 266 21.12 6.24 14.48
CA ILE A 266 22.37 5.53 14.74
C ILE A 266 22.26 4.83 16.09
N SER A 267 22.51 3.52 16.13
CA SER A 267 22.46 2.73 17.36
C SER A 267 23.76 2.82 18.16
N ARG A 268 23.65 2.81 19.49
CA ARG A 268 24.76 2.64 20.44
C ARG A 268 25.29 1.21 20.44
N THR A 269 24.48 0.27 19.96
CA THR A 269 24.76 -1.16 19.99
C THR A 269 24.83 -1.73 18.58
N PRO A 270 25.51 -2.87 18.38
CA PRO A 270 25.43 -3.57 17.12
C PRO A 270 23.98 -3.93 16.81
N ASN A 271 23.56 -3.65 15.59
CA ASN A 271 22.21 -3.81 15.08
C ASN A 271 21.22 -2.77 15.60
N MET A 272 20.60 -2.06 14.66
CA MET A 272 19.47 -1.19 14.94
C MET A 272 18.27 -2.00 15.46
N PRO A 273 17.51 -1.50 16.46
CA PRO A 273 16.30 -2.17 16.94
C PRO A 273 15.29 -2.39 15.81
N ALA A 274 14.60 -3.54 15.85
CA ALA A 274 13.59 -3.89 14.85
C ALA A 274 12.42 -2.90 14.83
N ASP A 275 12.11 -2.31 15.99
CA ASP A 275 11.09 -1.28 16.16
C ASP A 275 11.25 -0.13 15.17
N TRP A 276 12.49 0.20 14.73
CA TRP A 276 12.72 1.25 13.72
C TRP A 276 11.84 1.06 12.48
N LYS A 277 11.74 -0.18 11.96
CA LYS A 277 10.97 -0.47 10.75
C LYS A 277 9.46 -0.31 10.92
N ASN A 278 8.99 -0.27 12.17
CA ASN A 278 7.56 -0.24 12.48
C ASN A 278 7.11 1.15 12.94
N ILE A 279 8.03 2.10 13.17
CA ILE A 279 7.69 3.46 13.63
C ILE A 279 6.81 4.16 12.58
N ASP A 280 7.20 4.02 11.31
CA ASP A 280 6.62 4.81 10.22
C ASP A 280 5.50 4.06 9.48
N CYS A 281 5.46 2.74 9.62
CA CYS A 281 4.44 1.85 9.04
C CYS A 281 3.69 1.08 10.15
N PRO A 282 2.91 1.77 11.02
CA PRO A 282 2.29 1.17 12.20
C PRO A 282 1.23 0.11 11.89
N ASP A 283 0.55 0.23 10.74
CA ASP A 283 -0.49 -0.69 10.29
C ASP A 283 0.10 -1.91 9.53
N GLY A 284 1.43 -2.00 9.49
CA GLY A 284 2.13 -2.94 8.63
C GLY A 284 2.35 -2.36 7.23
N GLY A 285 3.42 -2.80 6.57
CA GLY A 285 3.74 -2.40 5.20
C GLY A 285 4.23 -3.60 4.40
N GLU A 286 4.45 -3.40 3.10
CA GLU A 286 4.97 -4.42 2.19
C GLU A 286 6.45 -4.68 2.47
N LEU A 287 6.84 -5.95 2.64
CA LEU A 287 8.25 -6.31 2.68
C LEU A 287 8.86 -6.16 1.29
N ARG A 288 9.80 -5.21 1.15
CA ARG A 288 10.54 -4.99 -0.10
C ARG A 288 12.03 -5.07 0.13
N THR A 289 12.74 -5.72 -0.80
CA THR A 289 14.20 -5.71 -0.84
C THR A 289 14.64 -4.77 -1.94
N SER A 290 15.48 -3.78 -1.60
CA SER A 290 16.04 -2.85 -2.58
C SER A 290 16.93 -3.59 -3.60
N ALA A 291 17.26 -2.93 -4.72
CA ALA A 291 18.11 -3.51 -5.76
C ALA A 291 19.51 -3.89 -5.23
N ASN A 292 20.04 -3.16 -4.24
CA ASN A 292 21.30 -3.49 -3.57
C ASN A 292 21.16 -4.49 -2.41
N GLY A 293 19.98 -5.08 -2.21
CA GLY A 293 19.77 -6.17 -1.25
C GLY A 293 19.46 -5.70 0.17
N VAL A 294 18.94 -4.48 0.35
CA VAL A 294 18.53 -3.97 1.66
C VAL A 294 17.08 -4.36 1.93
N PRO A 295 16.79 -5.21 2.92
CA PRO A 295 15.42 -5.58 3.26
C PRO A 295 14.77 -4.50 4.14
N GLY A 296 13.65 -3.96 3.67
CA GLY A 296 12.85 -2.95 4.37
C GLY A 296 11.35 -3.25 4.35
N ILE A 297 10.61 -2.34 4.97
CA ILE A 297 9.16 -2.26 4.92
C ILE A 297 8.79 -1.01 4.11
N VAL A 298 7.84 -1.16 3.20
CA VAL A 298 7.29 -0.07 2.40
C VAL A 298 5.85 0.19 2.80
N CYS A 299 5.52 1.45 3.03
CA CYS A 299 4.15 1.89 3.18
C CYS A 299 3.94 3.19 2.40
N TYR A 300 2.68 3.51 2.10
CA TYR A 300 2.34 4.76 1.43
C TYR A 300 2.07 5.86 2.46
N GLY A 301 2.29 7.11 2.06
CA GLY A 301 1.89 8.24 2.90
C GLY A 301 0.37 8.28 3.06
N ALA A 302 -0.09 8.91 4.15
CA ALA A 302 -1.52 9.19 4.31
C ALA A 302 -2.04 10.05 3.13
N LEU A 303 -3.32 9.94 2.78
CA LEU A 303 -3.92 10.65 1.64
C LEU A 303 -3.70 12.17 1.64
N GLU A 304 -3.61 12.78 2.84
CA GLU A 304 -3.39 14.21 3.04
C GLU A 304 -1.90 14.59 3.14
N SER A 305 -1.00 13.62 3.04
CA SER A 305 0.45 13.81 3.16
C SER A 305 1.07 14.05 1.78
N PRO A 306 2.05 14.96 1.64
CA PRO A 306 2.82 15.10 0.41
C PRO A 306 3.77 13.92 0.14
N VAL A 307 3.77 12.93 1.04
CA VAL A 307 4.62 11.75 0.95
C VAL A 307 3.96 10.72 0.05
N TRP A 308 4.63 10.40 -1.05
CA TRP A 308 4.24 9.34 -1.98
C TRP A 308 4.46 7.96 -1.37
N GLU A 309 5.70 7.64 -1.02
CA GLU A 309 6.10 6.32 -0.53
C GLU A 309 7.15 6.44 0.57
N ILE A 310 7.02 5.59 1.58
CA ILE A 310 7.94 5.46 2.70
C ILE A 310 8.63 4.10 2.61
N PHE A 311 9.96 4.06 2.64
CA PHE A 311 10.72 2.83 2.85
C PHE A 311 11.55 2.96 4.12
N THR A 312 11.38 2.00 5.03
CA THR A 312 12.14 1.93 6.28
C THR A 312 12.92 0.63 6.37
N ALA A 313 14.19 0.74 6.74
CA ALA A 313 15.10 -0.39 6.85
C ALA A 313 16.07 -0.24 8.01
N THR A 314 16.67 -1.38 8.38
CA THR A 314 17.82 -1.43 9.27
C THR A 314 19.02 -1.96 8.51
N VAL A 315 20.13 -1.25 8.60
CA VAL A 315 21.38 -1.58 7.93
C VAL A 315 22.48 -1.54 8.96
N GLN A 316 22.89 -2.71 9.45
CA GLN A 316 23.84 -2.82 10.56
C GLN A 316 23.35 -1.98 11.77
N ASP A 317 24.15 -1.02 12.24
CA ASP A 317 23.87 -0.10 13.34
C ASP A 317 23.02 1.11 12.94
N TYR A 318 22.59 1.22 11.68
CA TYR A 318 21.72 2.29 11.18
C TYR A 318 20.27 1.83 11.05
N GLY A 319 19.35 2.73 11.37
CA GLY A 319 18.00 2.71 10.82
C GLY A 319 17.87 3.86 9.82
N ILE A 320 17.25 3.58 8.69
CA ILE A 320 16.94 4.58 7.67
C ILE A 320 15.46 4.53 7.34
N SER A 321 14.80 5.68 7.28
CA SER A 321 13.45 5.82 6.73
C SER A 321 13.47 6.93 5.69
N VAL A 322 12.99 6.63 4.48
CA VAL A 322 12.96 7.58 3.36
C VAL A 322 11.53 7.82 2.94
N TYR A 323 11.13 9.10 2.95
CA TYR A 323 9.80 9.58 2.61
C TYR A 323 9.91 10.32 1.28
N THR A 324 9.50 9.70 0.19
CA THR A 324 9.58 10.31 -1.14
C THR A 324 8.48 11.34 -1.32
N LEU A 325 8.84 12.49 -1.88
CA LEU A 325 7.93 13.63 -2.12
C LEU A 325 7.56 13.76 -3.60
N VAL A 326 8.09 12.86 -4.43
CA VAL A 326 7.97 12.91 -5.88
C VAL A 326 7.40 11.59 -6.37
N PRO A 327 6.26 11.62 -7.09
CA PRO A 327 5.73 10.44 -7.78
C PRO A 327 6.78 9.83 -8.72
N ASP A 328 6.76 8.51 -8.89
CA ASP A 328 7.71 7.72 -9.71
C ASP A 328 9.15 7.59 -9.18
N VAL A 329 9.52 8.27 -8.09
CA VAL A 329 10.79 8.00 -7.39
C VAL A 329 10.51 7.08 -6.23
N THR A 330 10.89 5.81 -6.36
CA THR A 330 10.71 4.84 -5.27
C THR A 330 11.71 5.11 -4.15
N SER A 331 11.24 4.91 -2.92
CA SER A 331 11.99 5.21 -1.69
C SER A 331 13.16 4.26 -1.47
N ASP A 332 13.06 3.01 -1.93
CA ASP A 332 14.15 2.03 -1.93
C ASP A 332 15.31 2.41 -2.87
N LEU A 333 15.02 3.04 -4.00
CA LEU A 333 16.03 3.58 -4.92
C LEU A 333 16.85 4.70 -4.24
N VAL A 334 16.17 5.56 -3.49
CA VAL A 334 16.81 6.65 -2.74
C VAL A 334 17.67 6.09 -1.61
N VAL A 335 17.21 5.06 -0.89
CA VAL A 335 18.02 4.34 0.11
C VAL A 335 19.29 3.78 -0.52
N ASP A 336 19.17 3.10 -1.66
CA ASP A 336 20.31 2.52 -2.37
C ASP A 336 21.34 3.59 -2.79
N ALA A 337 20.87 4.72 -3.32
CA ALA A 337 21.73 5.83 -3.68
C ALA A 337 22.40 6.47 -2.45
N PHE A 338 21.67 6.62 -1.35
CA PHE A 338 22.17 7.18 -0.10
C PHE A 338 23.24 6.30 0.53
N LEU A 339 23.00 4.99 0.63
CA LEU A 339 23.97 4.04 1.18
C LEU A 339 25.21 3.90 0.28
N ALA A 340 25.05 3.95 -1.04
CA ALA A 340 26.19 3.96 -1.96
C ALA A 340 27.09 5.20 -1.79
N ALA A 341 26.53 6.34 -1.38
CA ALA A 341 27.28 7.55 -1.06
C ALA A 341 27.93 7.51 0.34
N ASN A 342 27.47 6.62 1.22
CA ASN A 342 27.87 6.53 2.63
C ASN A 342 28.19 5.07 3.04
N PRO A 343 29.34 4.53 2.59
CA PRO A 343 29.71 3.11 2.75
C PRO A 343 30.26 2.72 4.13
#